data_AF-A0A7C6RHL1-F1
#
_entry.id   AF-A0A7C6RHL1-F1
#
_cell.length_a   1.000
_cell.length_b   1.000
_cell.length_c   1.000
_cell.angle_alpha   90.00
_cell.angle_beta   90.00
_cell.angle_gamma   90.00
#
_symmetry.space_group_name_H-M   'P 1'
#
loop_
_entity.id
_entity.type
_entity.pdbx_description
1 polymer ?
#
loop_
_entity_poly.entity_id
_entity_poly.type
_entity_poly.pdbx_seq_one_letter_code
_entity_poly.pdbx_strand_id
1 'polypeptide(L)'
;ASIPVFVGNVENLEKRITRAYRRTLFGSLTNVWLFDRRCVKPDKANASALALLPRDSAHRLDRLWTLVQDTCPLPLLDHWRDTVLELLQTRRMLTGLPLALGPLEGHRLALDVPALTKALGELIRNGTLGATQYELAANAPLRRVA
;
A
#
# COMPACT_ATOMS: atom_id res chain seq x y z
N ALA A 1 -12.33 21.49 -19.85
CA ALA A 1 -12.38 21.83 -18.41
C ALA A 1 -10.98 21.71 -17.84
N SER A 2 -10.53 22.67 -17.03
CA SER A 2 -9.24 22.61 -16.31
C SER A 2 -9.39 21.79 -15.03
N ILE A 3 -8.51 20.82 -14.79
CA ILE A 3 -8.48 20.05 -13.55
C ILE A 3 -7.44 20.71 -12.63
N PRO A 4 -7.82 21.23 -11.44
CA PRO A 4 -6.85 21.78 -10.50
C PRO A 4 -5.95 20.64 -9.98
N VAL A 5 -4.64 20.82 -10.12
CA VAL A 5 -3.65 19.85 -9.62
C VAL A 5 -3.02 20.44 -8.36
N PHE A 6 -3.29 19.83 -7.21
CA PHE A 6 -2.62 20.18 -5.96
C PHE A 6 -1.31 19.42 -5.88
N VAL A 7 -0.21 20.12 -6.12
CA VAL A 7 1.14 19.58 -5.95
C VAL A 7 1.44 19.63 -4.45
N GLY A 8 1.52 18.46 -3.80
CA GLY A 8 1.80 18.34 -2.37
C GLY A 8 3.23 18.77 -2.00
N ASN A 9 3.90 18.08 -1.07
CA ASN A 9 5.30 18.39 -0.78
C ASN A 9 6.16 18.19 -2.05
N VAL A 10 6.72 19.29 -2.57
CA VAL A 10 7.60 19.31 -3.76
C VAL A 10 8.82 18.43 -3.56
N GLU A 11 9.29 18.30 -2.32
CA GLU A 11 10.40 17.42 -1.99
C GLU A 11 10.09 15.97 -2.28
N ASN A 12 8.84 15.52 -2.39
CA ASN A 12 8.51 14.15 -2.73
C ASN A 12 8.49 13.87 -4.24
N LEU A 13 8.60 14.90 -5.08
CA LEU A 13 8.48 14.73 -6.52
C LEU A 13 9.78 14.26 -7.16
N GLU A 14 9.66 13.33 -8.10
CA GLU A 14 10.70 12.92 -9.01
C GLU A 14 10.32 13.35 -10.43
N LYS A 15 11.32 13.79 -11.20
CA LYS A 15 11.17 14.22 -12.59
C LYS A 15 11.82 13.20 -13.52
N ARG A 16 11.04 12.67 -14.46
CA ARG A 16 11.57 11.87 -15.58
C ARG A 16 11.27 12.54 -16.91
N ILE A 17 12.28 12.62 -17.75
CA ILE A 17 12.20 13.27 -19.07
C ILE A 17 12.51 12.22 -20.13
N THR A 18 11.69 12.15 -21.16
CA THR A 18 11.98 11.36 -22.37
C THR A 18 11.82 12.25 -23.58
N ARG A 19 12.77 12.19 -24.52
CA ARG A 19 12.73 13.00 -25.74
C ARG A 19 12.67 12.10 -26.96
N ALA A 20 11.65 12.30 -27.79
CA ALA A 20 11.46 11.60 -29.05
C ALA A 20 11.95 12.49 -30.20
N TYR A 21 13.08 12.10 -30.80
CA TYR A 21 13.83 12.96 -31.72
C TYR A 21 13.50 12.80 -33.22
N ARG A 22 12.69 11.82 -33.65
CA ARG A 22 12.53 11.54 -35.08
C ARG A 22 11.09 11.21 -35.50
N ARG A 23 10.69 11.78 -36.64
CA ARG A 23 9.47 11.47 -37.42
C ARG A 23 8.13 11.66 -36.69
N THR A 24 8.05 12.54 -35.70
CA THR A 24 6.73 12.98 -35.18
C THR A 24 6.23 14.15 -36.03
N LEU A 25 4.91 14.23 -36.24
CA LEU A 25 4.27 15.35 -36.95
C LEU A 25 4.47 16.71 -36.25
N PHE A 26 4.92 16.71 -35.00
CA PHE A 26 5.08 17.88 -34.14
C PHE A 26 6.55 18.28 -33.94
N GLY A 27 7.48 17.70 -34.69
CA GLY A 27 8.92 17.92 -34.50
C GLY A 27 9.50 17.11 -33.33
N SER A 28 10.43 17.71 -32.57
CA SER A 28 11.03 17.06 -31.40
C SER A 28 10.11 17.19 -30.19
N LEU A 29 9.52 16.08 -29.74
CA LEU A 29 8.67 16.06 -28.55
C LEU A 29 9.49 15.70 -27.30
N THR A 30 9.28 16.44 -26.22
CA THR A 30 9.82 16.12 -24.88
C THR A 30 8.66 15.84 -23.94
N ASN A 31 8.56 14.61 -23.45
CA ASN A 31 7.60 14.21 -22.43
C ASN A 31 8.25 14.37 -21.05
N VAL A 32 7.55 15.06 -20.15
CA VAL A 32 7.97 15.23 -18.75
C VAL A 32 6.94 14.58 -17.85
N TRP A 33 7.42 13.72 -16.96
CA TRP A 33 6.64 13.08 -15.92
C TRP A 33 7.09 13.64 -14.58
N LEU A 34 6.14 14.17 -13.82
CA LEU A 34 6.30 14.53 -12.42
C LEU A 34 5.43 13.59 -11.60
N PHE A 35 6.03 12.86 -10.66
CA PHE A 35 5.32 11.89 -9.84
C PHE A 35 5.93 11.84 -8.45
N ASP A 36 5.15 11.37 -7.48
CA ASP A 36 5.63 11.15 -6.12
C ASP A 36 6.58 9.93 -6.09
N ARG A 37 7.79 10.11 -5.58
CA ARG A 37 8.83 9.06 -5.49
C ARG A 37 8.35 7.80 -4.78
N ARG A 38 7.35 7.93 -3.89
CA ARG A 38 6.76 6.82 -3.14
C ARG A 38 6.01 5.82 -4.00
N CYS A 39 5.67 6.19 -5.24
CA CYS A 39 5.14 5.28 -6.26
C CYS A 39 6.20 4.29 -6.78
N VAL A 40 7.49 4.56 -6.55
CA VAL A 40 8.61 3.74 -7.02
C VAL A 40 9.31 3.06 -5.84
N LYS A 41 9.59 3.81 -4.76
CA LYS A 41 10.26 3.29 -3.57
C LYS A 41 9.52 3.74 -2.32
N PRO A 42 9.12 2.81 -1.42
CA PRO A 42 8.54 3.17 -0.13
C PRO A 42 9.41 4.12 0.67
N ASP A 43 8.77 5.10 1.30
CA ASP A 43 9.40 5.96 2.29
C ASP A 43 9.35 5.26 3.65
N LYS A 44 10.37 4.46 3.93
CA LYS A 44 10.49 3.70 5.18
C LYS A 44 10.68 4.59 6.41
N ALA A 45 11.22 5.80 6.25
CA ALA A 45 11.43 6.72 7.37
C ALA A 45 10.10 7.26 7.89
N ASN A 46 9.17 7.57 6.98
CA ASN A 46 7.82 8.02 7.32
C ASN A 46 6.75 6.92 7.25
N ALA A 47 7.18 5.65 7.13
CA ALA A 47 6.32 4.48 6.97
C ALA A 47 5.16 4.69 5.97
N SER A 48 5.48 5.29 4.81
CA SER A 48 4.49 5.65 3.80
C SER A 48 4.88 5.19 2.39
N ALA A 49 3.89 4.82 1.59
CA ALA A 49 4.10 4.38 0.22
C ALA A 49 2.86 4.64 -0.65
N LEU A 50 3.05 4.59 -1.98
CA LEU A 50 1.98 4.66 -2.96
C LEU A 50 2.06 3.45 -3.88
N ALA A 51 0.93 2.83 -4.17
CA ALA A 51 0.83 1.79 -5.18
C ALA A 51 -0.09 2.23 -6.31
N LEU A 52 0.35 2.00 -7.54
CA LEU A 52 -0.46 2.15 -8.75
C LEU A 52 -0.71 0.75 -9.31
N LEU A 53 -1.97 0.35 -9.38
CA LEU A 53 -2.38 -1.00 -9.76
C LEU A 53 -3.43 -0.94 -10.87
N PRO A 54 -3.47 -1.90 -11.80
CA PRO A 54 -4.63 -2.06 -12.69
C PRO A 54 -5.89 -2.32 -11.85
N ARG A 55 -7.00 -1.66 -12.21
CA ARG A 55 -8.27 -1.77 -11.47
C ARG A 55 -8.69 -3.22 -11.31
N ASP A 56 -8.69 -4.02 -12.36
CA ASP A 56 -9.20 -5.40 -12.31
C ASP A 56 -8.08 -6.44 -12.11
N SER A 57 -7.01 -6.07 -11.40
CA SER A 57 -5.89 -6.99 -11.14
C SER A 57 -6.30 -8.11 -10.18
N ALA A 58 -6.19 -9.36 -10.63
CA ALA A 58 -6.38 -10.54 -9.77
C ALA A 58 -5.39 -10.58 -8.59
N HIS A 59 -4.21 -9.98 -8.74
CA HIS A 59 -3.15 -9.95 -7.73
C HIS A 59 -3.15 -8.67 -6.89
N ARG A 60 -4.28 -7.95 -6.82
CA ARG A 60 -4.37 -6.67 -6.09
C ARG A 60 -3.95 -6.83 -4.62
N LEU A 61 -4.52 -7.81 -3.92
CA LEU A 61 -4.23 -8.02 -2.49
C LEU A 61 -2.78 -8.44 -2.26
N ASP A 62 -2.23 -9.31 -3.10
CA ASP A 62 -0.83 -9.74 -3.00
C ASP A 62 0.13 -8.55 -3.16
N ARG A 63 -0.13 -7.67 -4.14
CA ARG A 63 0.68 -6.47 -4.39
C ARG A 63 0.59 -5.47 -3.23
N LEU A 64 -0.60 -5.29 -2.66
CA LEU A 64 -0.78 -4.43 -1.48
C LEU A 64 -0.11 -5.03 -0.25
N TRP A 65 -0.13 -6.35 -0.09
CA TRP A 65 0.58 -7.03 0.99
C TRP A 65 2.08 -6.84 0.90
N THR A 66 2.68 -7.05 -0.27
CA THR A 66 4.12 -6.78 -0.49
C THR A 66 4.46 -5.32 -0.17
N LEU A 67 3.62 -4.37 -0.60
CA LEU A 67 3.82 -2.94 -0.27
C LEU A 67 3.83 -2.70 1.25
N VAL A 68 2.91 -3.35 1.98
CA VAL A 68 2.82 -3.26 3.44
C VAL A 68 4.07 -3.85 4.08
N GLN A 69 4.50 -5.05 3.68
CA GLN A 69 5.72 -5.69 4.19
C GLN A 69 6.97 -4.85 3.92
N ASP A 70 7.09 -4.27 2.72
CA ASP A 70 8.25 -3.46 2.35
C ASP A 70 8.34 -2.13 3.12
N THR A 71 7.19 -1.58 3.51
CA THR A 71 7.06 -0.26 4.15
C THR A 71 7.04 -0.35 5.68
N CYS A 72 6.45 -1.41 6.24
CA CYS A 72 6.28 -1.56 7.68
C CYS A 72 7.60 -1.94 8.36
N PRO A 73 7.97 -1.29 9.48
CA PRO A 73 9.16 -1.68 10.24
C PRO A 73 8.96 -2.93 11.11
N LEU A 74 7.71 -3.41 11.25
CA LEU A 74 7.37 -4.58 12.07
C LEU A 74 7.49 -5.87 11.24
N PRO A 75 7.96 -6.99 11.83
CA PRO A 75 7.99 -8.28 11.15
C PRO A 75 6.57 -8.82 10.99
N LEU A 76 6.01 -8.70 9.79
CA LEU A 76 4.68 -9.20 9.45
C LEU A 76 4.78 -10.58 8.80
N LEU A 77 4.02 -11.55 9.32
CA LEU A 77 3.98 -12.92 8.81
C LEU A 77 2.94 -13.05 7.70
N ASP A 78 3.22 -13.85 6.68
CA ASP A 78 2.35 -13.95 5.49
C ASP A 78 0.93 -14.41 5.80
N HIS A 79 0.75 -15.30 6.80
CA HIS A 79 -0.59 -15.75 7.20
C HIS A 79 -1.39 -14.69 7.96
N TRP A 80 -0.78 -13.56 8.34
CA TRP A 80 -1.48 -12.42 8.93
C TRP A 80 -2.10 -11.50 7.87
N ARG A 81 -1.78 -11.72 6.59
CA ARG A 81 -2.10 -10.81 5.49
C ARG A 81 -3.53 -10.29 5.54
N ASP A 82 -4.52 -11.18 5.55
CA ASP A 82 -5.91 -10.78 5.39
C ASP A 82 -6.39 -9.94 6.59
N THR A 83 -6.10 -10.39 7.81
CA THR A 83 -6.39 -9.66 9.07
C THR A 83 -5.71 -8.30 9.12
N VAL A 84 -4.44 -8.22 8.71
CA VAL A 84 -3.67 -6.97 8.75
C VAL A 84 -4.16 -6.00 7.68
N LEU A 85 -4.43 -6.46 6.46
CA LEU A 85 -4.97 -5.60 5.40
C LEU A 85 -6.34 -5.02 5.79
N GLU A 86 -7.22 -5.82 6.38
CA GLU A 86 -8.52 -5.37 6.89
C GLU A 86 -8.35 -4.32 8.00
N LEU A 87 -7.44 -4.57 8.96
CA LEU A 87 -7.12 -3.62 10.03
C LEU A 87 -6.62 -2.28 9.48
N LEU A 88 -5.70 -2.30 8.52
CA LEU A 88 -5.12 -1.10 7.91
C LEU A 88 -6.17 -0.29 7.15
N GLN A 89 -7.09 -0.96 6.46
CA GLN A 89 -8.21 -0.30 5.76
C GLN A 89 -9.18 0.33 6.76
N THR A 90 -9.58 -0.42 7.79
CA THR A 90 -10.48 0.04 8.86
C THR A 90 -9.94 1.28 9.57
N ARG A 91 -8.63 1.32 9.81
CA ARG A 91 -7.94 2.45 10.44
C ARG A 91 -7.51 3.54 9.46
N ARG A 92 -7.91 3.46 8.19
CA ARG A 92 -7.55 4.39 7.11
C ARG A 92 -6.04 4.59 6.92
N MET A 93 -5.23 3.59 7.30
CA MET A 93 -3.80 3.55 7.03
C MET A 93 -3.50 3.05 5.61
N LEU A 94 -4.39 2.23 5.05
CA LEU A 94 -4.40 1.83 3.66
C LEU A 94 -5.69 2.31 3.00
N THR A 95 -5.60 3.24 2.05
CA THR A 95 -6.77 3.89 1.43
C THR A 95 -6.61 4.03 -0.08
N GLY A 96 -7.72 4.00 -0.81
CA GLY A 96 -7.72 4.37 -2.22
C GLY A 96 -7.42 5.86 -2.42
N LEU A 97 -6.70 6.22 -3.48
CA LEU A 97 -6.57 7.60 -3.91
C LEU A 97 -7.91 8.13 -4.43
N PRO A 98 -8.22 9.42 -4.18
CA PRO A 98 -9.56 9.99 -4.42
C PRO A 98 -9.92 10.09 -5.91
N LEU A 99 -8.92 10.11 -6.79
CA LEU A 99 -9.10 10.19 -8.22
C LEU A 99 -8.18 9.19 -8.91
N ALA A 100 -8.72 8.54 -9.93
CA ALA A 100 -7.97 7.63 -10.77
C ALA A 100 -8.46 7.77 -12.21
N LEU A 101 -7.53 8.02 -13.13
CA LEU A 101 -7.80 8.25 -14.54
C LEU A 101 -7.36 7.04 -15.37
N GLY A 102 -8.26 6.52 -16.19
CA GLY A 102 -8.00 5.35 -17.03
C GLY A 102 -8.01 4.01 -16.26
N PRO A 103 -7.26 3.00 -16.72
CA PRO A 103 -7.35 1.61 -16.23
C PRO A 103 -6.60 1.37 -14.91
N LEU A 104 -5.93 2.39 -14.37
CA LEU A 104 -5.20 2.29 -13.12
C LEU A 104 -6.03 2.85 -11.97
N GLU A 105 -5.80 2.30 -10.78
CA GLU A 105 -6.18 2.87 -9.48
C GLU A 105 -4.94 3.11 -8.63
N GLY A 106 -5.08 4.01 -7.67
CA GLY A 106 -4.01 4.32 -6.73
C GLY A 106 -4.41 3.93 -5.31
N HIS A 107 -3.44 3.47 -4.54
CA HIS A 107 -3.56 3.19 -3.11
C HIS A 107 -2.49 3.95 -2.36
N ARG A 108 -2.86 4.50 -1.20
CA ARG A 108 -1.99 5.19 -0.26
C ARG A 108 -1.85 4.35 0.99
N LEU A 109 -0.60 4.06 1.31
CA LEU A 109 -0.20 3.50 2.59
C LEU A 109 0.45 4.61 3.43
N ALA A 110 -0.09 4.85 4.61
CA ALA A 110 0.45 5.76 5.61
C ALA A 110 0.25 5.13 6.99
N LEU A 111 1.30 4.50 7.50
CA LEU A 111 1.24 3.73 8.74
C LEU A 111 1.44 4.65 9.95
N ASP A 112 0.49 4.61 10.88
CA ASP A 112 0.74 5.02 12.26
C ASP A 112 1.35 3.81 12.98
N VAL A 113 2.68 3.73 12.97
CA VAL A 113 3.44 2.58 13.49
C VAL A 113 3.14 2.34 14.99
N PRO A 114 3.11 3.35 15.88
CA PRO A 114 2.68 3.15 17.27
C PRO A 114 1.27 2.54 17.40
N ALA A 115 0.28 3.09 16.68
CA ALA A 115 -1.09 2.59 16.76
C ALA A 115 -1.24 1.18 16.18
N LEU A 116 -0.50 0.87 15.10
CA LEU A 116 -0.44 -0.46 14.50
C LEU A 116 0.20 -1.46 15.46
N THR A 117 1.33 -1.11 16.09
CA THR A 117 2.02 -1.96 17.06
C THR A 117 1.09 -2.35 18.21
N LYS A 118 0.37 -1.37 18.76
CA LYS A 118 -0.62 -1.62 19.82
C LYS A 118 -1.71 -2.59 19.37
N ALA A 119 -2.26 -2.36 18.17
CA ALA A 119 -3.34 -3.18 17.62
C ALA A 119 -2.91 -4.63 17.37
N LEU A 120 -1.74 -4.84 16.75
CA LEU A 120 -1.20 -6.17 16.51
C LEU A 120 -0.93 -6.89 17.84
N GLY A 121 -0.41 -6.18 18.85
CA GLY A 121 -0.23 -6.75 20.18
C GLY A 121 -1.54 -7.19 20.84
N GLU A 122 -2.63 -6.45 20.65
CA GLU A 122 -3.96 -6.85 21.13
C GLU A 122 -4.49 -8.10 20.40
N LEU A 123 -4.32 -8.16 19.08
CA LEU A 123 -4.70 -9.32 18.27
C LEU A 123 -3.86 -10.58 18.55
N ILE A 124 -2.62 -10.42 19.00
CA ILE A 124 -1.79 -11.55 19.43
C ILE A 124 -2.28 -12.04 20.80
N ARG A 125 -2.52 -11.12 21.75
CA ARG A 125 -2.99 -11.48 23.10
C ARG A 125 -4.37 -12.13 23.12
N ASN A 126 -5.25 -11.78 22.20
CA ASN A 126 -6.58 -12.39 22.08
C ASN A 126 -6.59 -13.68 21.23
N GLY A 127 -5.43 -14.12 20.73
CA GLY A 127 -5.28 -15.35 19.95
C GLY A 127 -5.74 -15.26 18.49
N THR A 128 -6.06 -14.07 17.96
CA THR A 128 -6.43 -13.88 16.55
C THR A 128 -5.21 -13.98 15.63
N LEU A 129 -4.04 -13.51 16.10
CA LEU A 129 -2.76 -13.64 15.43
C LEU A 129 -1.81 -14.53 16.25
N GLY A 130 -1.08 -15.41 15.57
CA GLY A 130 -0.14 -16.34 16.18
C GLY A 130 1.15 -16.44 15.37
N ALA A 131 2.23 -16.90 15.99
CA ALA A 131 3.53 -17.05 15.32
C ALA A 131 3.51 -18.21 14.31
N THR A 132 2.71 -19.24 14.58
CA THR A 132 2.45 -20.35 13.66
C THR A 132 0.98 -20.45 13.31
N GLN A 133 0.67 -20.99 12.12
CA GLN A 133 -0.71 -21.29 11.74
C GLN A 133 -1.37 -22.35 12.64
N TYR A 134 -0.56 -23.21 13.26
CA TYR A 134 -1.03 -24.32 14.10
C TYR A 134 -1.47 -23.88 15.50
N GLU A 135 -0.80 -22.88 16.08
CA GLU A 135 -1.16 -22.30 17.39
C GLU A 135 -2.55 -21.65 17.38
N LEU A 136 -2.96 -21.07 16.25
CA LEU A 136 -4.31 -20.49 16.08
C LEU A 136 -5.41 -21.56 16.23
N ALA A 137 -5.16 -22.78 15.73
CA ALA A 137 -6.10 -23.88 15.84
C ALA A 137 -6.19 -24.46 17.27
N ALA A 138 -5.08 -24.44 18.01
CA ALA A 138 -5.03 -24.94 19.39
C ALA A 138 -5.76 -24.03 20.40
N ASN A 139 -5.85 -22.73 20.11
CA ASN A 139 -6.58 -21.75 20.94
C ASN A 139 -8.08 -21.66 20.63
N ALA A 140 -8.59 -22.44 19.67
CA ALA A 140 -10.03 -22.58 19.47
C ALA A 140 -10.66 -23.24 20.71
N PRO A 141 -11.74 -22.68 21.30
CA PRO A 141 -12.35 -23.28 22.48
C PRO A 141 -12.80 -24.70 22.12
N LEU A 142 -12.25 -25.69 22.83
CA LEU A 142 -12.67 -27.08 22.74
C LEU A 142 -14.18 -27.12 23.02
N ARG A 143 -14.99 -27.31 21.96
CA ARG A 143 -16.43 -27.56 22.11
C ARG A 143 -16.57 -28.82 22.96
N ARG A 144 -16.96 -28.67 24.22
CA ARG A 144 -17.45 -29.79 25.03
C ARG A 144 -18.69 -30.33 24.34
N VAL A 145 -18.55 -31.50 23.74
CA VAL A 145 -19.69 -32.33 23.36
C VAL A 145 -20.19 -32.94 24.65
N ALA A 146 -21.42 -32.57 25.02
CA ALA A 146 -22.18 -33.20 26.10
C ALA A 146 -22.87 -34.47 25.59
#